data_AF-A0A4R7LKY1-F1
#
_entry.id   AF-A0A4R7LKY1-F1
#
_cell.length_a   1.000
_cell.length_b   1.000
_cell.length_c   1.000
_cell.angle_alpha   90.00
_cell.angle_beta   90.00
_cell.angle_gamma   90.00
#
_symmetry.space_group_name_H-M   'P 1'
#
loop_
_entity.id
_entity.type
_entity.pdbx_description
1 polymer ?
#
loop_
_entity_poly.entity_id
_entity_poly.type
_entity_poly.pdbx_seq_one_letter_code
_entity_poly.pdbx_strand_id
1 'polypeptide(L)'
;MTSSRYLSLLPFLIGFVPSVIHAETDYNYLGKTGYALWDCAAFASLSETEAKHFEELFAKGHEMLHAYVSAGRDGKLTKENTSEVPIGISWYFVGGPSADFSMGYMWAQFSQHAYDETFQEDLEANFDQKKELQAATAANEYRKKNCTLLLGL
;
A
#
# COMPACT_ATOMS: atom_id res chain seq x y z
N MET A 1 49.75 36.61 51.60
CA MET A 1 48.59 36.65 50.66
C MET A 1 48.80 35.57 49.62
N THR A 2 48.20 34.41 49.85
CA THR A 2 48.35 33.17 49.08
C THR A 2 47.05 32.92 48.32
N SER A 3 47.12 32.74 47.00
CA SER A 3 45.98 32.25 46.22
C SER A 3 46.50 31.30 45.14
N SER A 4 46.36 30.00 45.43
CA SER A 4 46.68 28.89 44.54
C SER A 4 45.45 28.56 43.72
N ARG A 5 45.56 28.65 42.38
CA ARG A 5 44.48 28.34 41.44
C ARG A 5 44.56 26.86 41.07
N TYR A 6 43.55 26.08 41.47
CA TYR A 6 43.37 24.70 41.04
C TYR A 6 42.83 24.68 39.61
N LEU A 7 43.63 24.13 38.69
CA LEU A 7 43.25 23.86 37.31
C LEU A 7 42.77 22.39 37.24
N SER A 8 41.45 22.17 37.28
CA SER A 8 40.87 20.83 37.16
C SER A 8 40.81 20.42 35.68
N LEU A 9 41.65 19.46 35.29
CA LEU A 9 41.59 18.75 34.02
C LEU A 9 40.55 17.62 34.12
N LEU A 10 39.41 17.78 33.43
CA LEU A 10 38.43 16.71 33.24
C LEU A 10 38.77 15.94 31.94
N PRO A 11 38.90 14.61 31.96
CA PRO A 11 39.13 13.82 30.77
C PRO A 11 37.83 13.74 29.94
N PHE A 12 37.93 14.18 28.68
CA PHE A 12 36.88 14.06 27.67
C PHE A 12 36.78 12.58 27.26
N LEU A 13 35.90 11.82 27.92
CA LEU A 13 35.53 10.47 27.49
C LEU A 13 34.72 10.59 26.20
N ILE A 14 35.38 10.38 25.05
CA ILE A 14 34.74 10.26 23.74
C ILE A 14 33.96 8.94 23.73
N GLY A 15 32.68 9.01 24.11
CA GLY A 15 31.74 7.89 24.00
C GLY A 15 31.47 7.58 22.53
N PHE A 16 31.92 6.43 22.08
CA PHE A 16 31.60 5.89 20.75
C PHE A 16 30.11 5.49 20.77
N VAL A 17 29.23 6.33 20.22
CA VAL A 17 27.81 6.00 20.07
C VAL A 17 27.66 5.16 18.81
N PRO A 18 27.29 3.87 18.90
CA PRO A 18 27.05 3.06 17.71
C PRO A 18 25.89 3.67 16.93
N SER A 19 26.16 4.11 15.71
CA SER A 19 25.15 4.59 14.78
C SER A 19 24.34 3.38 14.33
N VAL A 20 23.11 3.25 14.82
CA VAL A 20 22.16 2.26 14.29
C VAL A 20 21.76 2.76 12.91
N ILE A 21 22.34 2.16 11.87
CA ILE A 21 21.89 2.36 10.49
C ILE A 21 20.48 1.77 10.40
N HIS A 22 19.45 2.61 10.51
CA HIS A 22 18.12 2.22 10.08
C HIS A 22 18.15 2.14 8.56
N ALA A 23 17.87 0.97 8.00
CA ALA A 23 17.59 0.86 6.57
C ALA A 23 16.42 1.80 6.26
N GLU A 24 16.63 2.71 5.31
CA GLU A 24 15.60 3.65 4.90
C GLU A 24 14.40 2.88 4.35
N THR A 25 13.19 3.27 4.74
CA THR A 25 11.97 2.62 4.25
C THR A 25 11.80 2.90 2.76
N ASP A 26 11.68 1.84 1.95
CA ASP A 26 11.43 1.97 0.52
C ASP A 26 9.94 2.23 0.26
N TYR A 27 9.56 3.51 0.19
CA TYR A 27 8.18 3.91 -0.07
C TYR A 27 7.70 3.61 -1.50
N ASN A 28 8.62 3.53 -2.47
CA ASN A 28 8.30 3.09 -3.82
C ASN A 28 7.82 1.64 -3.80
N TYR A 29 8.56 0.76 -3.12
CA TYR A 29 8.17 -0.63 -2.94
C TYR A 29 6.81 -0.77 -2.24
N LEU A 30 6.62 -0.07 -1.11
CA LEU A 30 5.35 -0.12 -0.37
C LEU A 30 4.16 0.33 -1.22
N GLY A 31 4.27 1.50 -1.88
CA GLY A 31 3.17 2.06 -2.67
C GLY A 31 2.87 1.23 -3.91
N LYS A 32 3.89 0.87 -4.70
CA LYS A 32 3.74 0.13 -5.95
C LYS A 32 3.23 -1.29 -5.72
N THR A 33 3.83 -2.02 -4.78
CA THR A 33 3.45 -3.40 -4.50
C THR A 33 2.11 -3.45 -3.78
N GLY A 34 1.87 -2.54 -2.83
CA GLY A 34 0.58 -2.38 -2.17
C GLY A 34 -0.56 -2.09 -3.14
N TYR A 35 -0.35 -1.19 -4.11
CA TYR A 35 -1.32 -0.92 -5.18
C TYR A 35 -1.65 -2.19 -5.97
N ALA A 36 -0.62 -2.90 -6.45
CA ALA A 36 -0.81 -4.10 -7.25
C ALA A 36 -1.54 -5.20 -6.48
N LEU A 37 -1.21 -5.38 -5.19
CA LEU A 37 -1.88 -6.33 -4.32
C LEU A 37 -3.35 -6.03 -4.14
N TRP A 38 -3.73 -4.77 -3.87
CA TRP A 38 -5.13 -4.39 -3.71
C TRP A 38 -5.92 -4.37 -5.02
N ASP A 39 -5.31 -3.97 -6.13
CA ASP A 39 -5.92 -4.08 -7.46
C ASP A 39 -6.24 -5.56 -7.78
N CYS A 40 -5.28 -6.45 -7.56
CA CYS A 40 -5.48 -7.89 -7.72
C CYS A 40 -6.49 -8.48 -6.73
N ALA A 41 -6.51 -8.02 -5.47
CA ALA A 41 -7.49 -8.43 -4.48
C ALA A 41 -8.92 -8.04 -4.90
N ALA A 42 -9.11 -6.85 -5.45
CA ALA A 42 -10.39 -6.38 -5.94
C ALA A 42 -10.94 -7.30 -7.05
N PHE A 43 -10.13 -7.64 -8.06
CA PHE A 43 -10.54 -8.61 -9.09
C PHE A 43 -10.75 -10.02 -8.52
N ALA A 44 -9.90 -10.48 -7.60
CA ALA A 44 -10.06 -11.78 -6.96
C ALA A 44 -11.40 -11.87 -6.18
N SER A 45 -11.83 -10.78 -5.53
CA SER A 45 -13.09 -10.72 -4.77
C SER A 45 -14.35 -10.86 -5.64
N LEU A 46 -14.25 -10.51 -6.92
CA LEU A 46 -15.34 -10.63 -7.90
C LEU A 46 -15.26 -11.93 -8.70
N SER A 47 -14.14 -12.66 -8.61
CA SER A 47 -13.89 -13.89 -9.36
C SER A 47 -14.26 -15.12 -8.55
N GLU A 48 -15.00 -16.05 -9.15
CA GLU A 48 -15.26 -17.35 -8.50
C GLU A 48 -14.01 -18.24 -8.46
N THR A 49 -13.16 -18.18 -9.49
CA THR A 49 -11.99 -19.06 -9.61
C THR A 49 -10.80 -18.59 -8.76
N GLU A 50 -10.65 -17.28 -8.61
CA GLU A 50 -9.52 -16.67 -7.91
C GLU A 50 -9.85 -16.20 -6.48
N ALA A 51 -11.11 -16.35 -6.03
CA ALA A 51 -11.58 -15.93 -4.70
C ALA A 51 -10.68 -16.39 -3.55
N LYS A 52 -10.09 -17.59 -3.65
CA LYS A 52 -9.18 -18.14 -2.64
C LYS A 52 -7.93 -17.29 -2.39
N HIS A 53 -7.53 -16.43 -3.32
CA HIS A 53 -6.37 -15.56 -3.18
C HIS A 53 -6.71 -14.19 -2.58
N PHE A 54 -8.00 -13.86 -2.44
CA PHE A 54 -8.47 -12.54 -2.01
C PHE A 54 -7.89 -12.15 -0.64
N GLU A 55 -8.05 -13.00 0.38
CA GLU A 55 -7.67 -12.65 1.75
C GLU A 55 -6.18 -12.38 1.88
N GLU A 56 -5.33 -13.18 1.24
CA GLU A 56 -3.88 -13.00 1.27
C GLU A 56 -3.45 -11.73 0.55
N LEU A 57 -3.96 -11.49 -0.66
CA LEU A 57 -3.66 -10.27 -1.43
C LEU A 57 -4.13 -9.02 -0.70
N PHE A 58 -5.34 -9.07 -0.14
CA PHE A 58 -5.91 -7.97 0.62
C PHE A 58 -5.08 -7.66 1.86
N ALA A 59 -4.70 -8.67 2.64
CA ALA A 59 -3.94 -8.50 3.87
C ALA A 59 -2.53 -7.93 3.60
N LYS A 60 -1.79 -8.51 2.65
CA LYS A 60 -0.46 -8.00 2.25
C LYS A 60 -0.55 -6.57 1.72
N GLY A 61 -1.52 -6.30 0.85
CA GLY A 61 -1.73 -4.96 0.31
C GLY A 61 -2.12 -3.95 1.39
N HIS A 62 -2.94 -4.37 2.36
CA HIS A 62 -3.36 -3.54 3.47
C HIS A 62 -2.17 -3.16 4.34
N GLU A 63 -1.30 -4.12 4.69
CA GLU A 63 -0.09 -3.84 5.46
C GLU A 63 0.80 -2.81 4.76
N MET A 64 1.11 -3.03 3.47
CA MET A 64 1.99 -2.15 2.69
C MET A 64 1.41 -0.75 2.52
N LEU A 65 0.13 -0.66 2.13
CA LEU A 65 -0.53 0.62 1.93
C LEU A 65 -0.79 1.35 3.23
N HIS A 66 -1.07 0.65 4.34
CA HIS A 66 -1.22 1.30 5.63
C HIS A 66 0.09 1.96 6.07
N ALA A 67 1.23 1.28 5.88
CA ALA A 67 2.56 1.85 6.14
C ALA A 67 2.83 3.07 5.24
N TYR A 68 2.51 2.98 3.95
CA TYR A 68 2.65 4.08 2.99
C TYR A 68 1.78 5.30 3.35
N VAL A 69 0.49 5.08 3.61
CA VAL A 69 -0.48 6.11 4.02
C VAL A 69 -0.05 6.77 5.31
N SER A 70 0.40 5.99 6.30
CA SER A 70 0.90 6.51 7.57
C SER A 70 2.12 7.40 7.36
N ALA A 71 3.07 6.99 6.49
CA ALA A 71 4.22 7.80 6.13
C ALA A 71 3.82 9.11 5.43
N GLY A 72 2.80 9.09 4.58
CA GLY A 72 2.24 10.29 3.95
C GLY A 72 1.67 11.27 4.97
N ARG A 73 0.94 10.76 5.97
CA ARG A 73 0.40 11.57 7.07
C ARG A 73 1.49 12.16 7.96
N ASP A 74 2.59 11.44 8.14
CA ASP A 74 3.77 11.90 8.89
C ASP A 74 4.66 12.86 8.09
N GLY A 75 4.34 13.16 6.82
CA GLY A 75 5.13 14.03 5.96
C GLY A 75 6.45 13.42 5.48
N LYS A 76 6.57 12.09 5.46
CA LYS A 76 7.78 11.36 5.05
C LYS A 76 7.85 11.07 3.55
N LEU A 77 6.72 11.18 2.86
CA LEU A 77 6.65 10.97 1.41
C LEU A 77 7.11 12.22 0.67
N THR A 78 8.06 12.05 -0.24
CA THR A 78 8.56 13.07 -1.15
C THR A 78 8.35 12.61 -2.59
N LYS A 79 8.51 13.51 -3.56
CA LYS A 79 8.39 13.16 -4.98
C LYS A 79 9.47 12.15 -5.39
N GLU A 80 10.65 12.23 -4.80
CA GLU A 80 11.79 11.39 -5.11
C GLU A 80 11.55 9.95 -4.64
N ASN A 81 11.10 9.77 -3.39
CA ASN A 81 10.90 8.45 -2.79
C ASN A 81 9.53 7.80 -3.12
N THR A 82 8.71 8.47 -3.94
CA THR A 82 7.42 7.95 -4.46
C THR A 82 7.31 7.98 -5.99
N SER A 83 8.45 8.16 -6.68
CA SER A 83 8.50 8.32 -8.14
C SER A 83 8.05 7.11 -8.95
N GLU A 84 8.04 5.90 -8.36
CA GLU A 84 7.54 4.68 -9.01
C GLU A 84 6.11 4.30 -8.62
N VAL A 85 5.51 5.07 -7.70
CA VAL A 85 4.17 4.76 -7.20
C VAL A 85 3.14 5.09 -8.29
N PRO A 86 2.22 4.16 -8.63
CA PRO A 86 1.19 4.42 -9.62
C PRO A 86 0.37 5.66 -9.27
N ILE A 87 0.13 6.54 -10.25
CA ILE A 87 -0.61 7.78 -10.04
C ILE A 87 -2.02 7.54 -9.46
N GLY A 88 -2.61 6.37 -9.71
CA GLY A 88 -3.88 5.96 -9.11
C GLY A 88 -3.90 6.01 -7.58
N ILE A 89 -2.78 5.71 -6.89
CA ILE A 89 -2.68 5.88 -5.43
C ILE A 89 -2.95 7.32 -5.01
N SER A 90 -2.43 8.30 -5.77
CA SER A 90 -2.61 9.71 -5.43
C SER A 90 -4.06 10.16 -5.57
N TRP A 91 -4.84 9.52 -6.45
CA TRP A 91 -6.27 9.80 -6.61
C TRP A 91 -7.12 9.10 -5.55
N TYR A 92 -6.66 7.94 -5.05
CA TYR A 92 -7.36 7.20 -4.00
C TYR A 92 -7.01 7.70 -2.59
N PHE A 93 -5.89 8.42 -2.44
CA PHE A 93 -5.50 9.00 -1.16
C PHE A 93 -6.36 10.22 -0.83
N VAL A 94 -7.12 10.12 0.25
CA VAL A 94 -7.91 11.23 0.81
C VAL A 94 -7.41 11.62 2.19
N GLY A 95 -7.35 12.93 2.44
CA GLY A 95 -7.12 13.45 3.78
C GLY A 95 -8.32 13.14 4.67
N GLY A 96 -8.12 12.32 5.70
CA GLY A 96 -9.16 11.92 6.65
C GLY A 96 -8.72 11.95 8.11
N PRO A 97 -9.64 11.66 9.05
CA PRO A 97 -9.36 11.69 10.49
C PRO A 97 -8.29 10.68 10.92
N SER A 98 -8.12 9.57 10.22
CA SER A 98 -7.14 8.52 10.52
C SER A 98 -6.57 7.86 9.26
N ALA A 99 -5.49 7.07 9.42
CA ALA A 99 -4.98 6.20 8.36
C ALA A 99 -6.05 5.18 7.94
N ASP A 100 -6.71 4.52 8.89
CA ASP A 100 -7.77 3.54 8.64
C ASP A 100 -8.94 4.12 7.83
N PHE A 101 -9.35 5.36 8.09
CA PHE A 101 -10.38 6.02 7.28
C PHE A 101 -9.92 6.15 5.82
N SER A 102 -8.67 6.58 5.62
CA SER A 102 -8.08 6.75 4.28
C SER A 102 -7.98 5.39 3.58
N MET A 103 -7.58 4.34 4.31
CA MET A 103 -7.52 2.96 3.82
C MET A 103 -8.89 2.42 3.42
N GLY A 104 -9.93 2.68 4.19
CA GLY A 104 -11.31 2.29 3.86
C GLY A 104 -11.81 2.95 2.58
N TYR A 105 -11.54 4.24 2.40
CA TYR A 105 -11.87 4.94 1.16
C TYR A 105 -11.07 4.40 -0.02
N MET A 106 -9.76 4.20 0.14
CA MET A 106 -8.91 3.62 -0.89
C MET A 106 -9.43 2.25 -1.34
N TRP A 107 -9.76 1.35 -0.41
CA TRP A 107 -10.33 0.04 -0.74
C TRP A 107 -11.65 0.16 -1.52
N ALA A 108 -12.52 1.09 -1.15
CA ALA A 108 -13.74 1.35 -1.89
C ALA A 108 -13.46 1.78 -3.34
N GLN A 109 -12.41 2.58 -3.58
CA GLN A 109 -12.01 2.97 -4.94
C GLN A 109 -11.48 1.78 -5.77
N PHE A 110 -10.64 0.92 -5.20
CA PHE A 110 -10.19 -0.30 -5.88
C PHE A 110 -11.36 -1.24 -6.20
N SER A 111 -12.27 -1.42 -5.24
CA SER A 111 -13.46 -2.26 -5.42
C SER A 111 -14.38 -1.71 -6.50
N GLN A 112 -14.61 -0.39 -6.51
CA GLN A 112 -15.41 0.27 -7.53
C GLN A 112 -14.76 0.14 -8.90
N HIS A 113 -13.45 0.39 -9.02
CA HIS A 113 -12.74 0.23 -10.29
C HIS A 113 -12.87 -1.18 -10.84
N ALA A 114 -12.65 -2.21 -10.01
CA ALA A 114 -12.81 -3.60 -10.44
C ALA A 114 -14.26 -3.90 -10.84
N TYR A 115 -15.24 -3.32 -10.14
CA TYR A 115 -16.65 -3.45 -10.51
C TYR A 115 -16.94 -2.83 -11.89
N ASP A 116 -16.55 -1.57 -12.10
CA ASP A 116 -16.80 -0.82 -13.34
C ASP A 116 -16.14 -1.49 -14.56
N GLU A 117 -14.95 -2.07 -14.38
CA GLU A 117 -14.25 -2.79 -15.45
C GLU A 117 -14.87 -4.16 -15.79
N THR A 118 -15.67 -4.72 -14.90
CA THR A 118 -16.15 -6.11 -15.02
C THR A 118 -17.66 -6.24 -15.17
N PHE A 119 -18.43 -5.27 -14.68
CA PHE A 119 -19.90 -5.30 -14.72
C PHE A 119 -20.43 -4.54 -15.93
N GLN A 120 -21.11 -5.24 -16.83
CA GLN A 120 -21.69 -4.63 -18.04
C GLN A 120 -23.15 -4.22 -17.78
N GLU A 121 -23.35 -2.97 -17.37
CA GLU A 121 -24.69 -2.44 -17.08
C GLU A 121 -25.62 -2.50 -18.31
N ASP A 122 -25.10 -2.16 -19.49
CA ASP A 122 -25.87 -2.06 -20.75
C ASP A 122 -26.18 -3.42 -21.41
N LEU A 123 -25.67 -4.52 -20.87
CA LEU A 123 -25.94 -5.84 -21.42
C LEU A 123 -27.41 -6.22 -21.23
N GLU A 124 -28.12 -6.59 -22.30
CA GLU A 124 -29.47 -7.14 -22.24
C GLU A 124 -29.44 -8.59 -21.73
N ALA A 125 -29.25 -8.73 -20.42
CA ALA A 125 -29.21 -10.01 -19.71
C ALA A 125 -29.83 -9.87 -18.31
N ASN A 126 -30.27 -10.98 -17.73
CA ASN A 126 -30.72 -10.96 -16.34
C ASN A 126 -29.54 -10.79 -15.37
N PHE A 127 -29.83 -10.51 -14.10
CA PHE A 127 -28.80 -10.25 -13.10
C PHE A 127 -27.82 -11.42 -12.92
N ASP A 128 -28.31 -12.67 -12.92
CA ASP A 128 -27.47 -13.85 -12.74
C ASP A 128 -26.47 -14.02 -13.89
N GLN A 129 -26.93 -13.81 -15.13
CA GLN A 129 -26.08 -13.81 -16.32
C GLN A 129 -25.03 -12.70 -16.29
N LYS A 130 -25.41 -11.49 -15.85
CA LYS A 130 -24.45 -10.38 -15.69
C LYS A 130 -23.40 -10.71 -14.64
N LYS A 131 -23.79 -11.33 -13.54
CA LYS A 131 -22.89 -11.73 -12.46
C LYS A 131 -21.92 -12.83 -12.89
N GLU A 132 -22.39 -13.83 -13.65
CA GLU A 132 -21.54 -14.87 -14.24
C GLU A 132 -20.49 -14.25 -15.17
N LEU A 133 -20.92 -13.33 -16.04
CA LEU A 133 -20.01 -12.61 -16.93
C LEU A 133 -19.01 -11.73 -16.15
N GLN A 134 -19.46 -11.08 -15.09
CA GLN A 134 -18.60 -10.29 -14.21
C GLN A 134 -17.50 -11.17 -13.61
N ALA A 135 -17.85 -12.33 -13.06
CA ALA A 135 -16.88 -13.24 -12.48
C ALA A 135 -15.86 -13.76 -13.49
N ALA A 136 -16.30 -14.08 -14.71
CA ALA A 136 -15.42 -14.49 -15.80
C ALA A 136 -14.47 -13.37 -16.24
N THR A 137 -14.98 -12.13 -16.32
CA THR A 137 -14.19 -10.94 -16.71
C THR A 137 -13.17 -10.59 -15.62
N ALA A 138 -13.57 -10.63 -14.35
CA ALA A 138 -12.67 -10.42 -13.21
C ALA A 138 -11.54 -11.47 -13.18
N ALA A 139 -11.86 -12.74 -13.44
CA ALA A 139 -10.85 -13.80 -13.55
C ALA A 139 -9.87 -13.54 -14.70
N ASN A 140 -10.36 -12.99 -15.82
CA ASN A 140 -9.52 -12.63 -16.95
C ASN A 140 -8.57 -11.46 -16.62
N GLU A 141 -9.07 -10.38 -16.02
CA GLU A 141 -8.24 -9.24 -15.63
C GLU A 141 -7.20 -9.63 -14.56
N TYR A 142 -7.57 -10.47 -13.59
CA TYR A 142 -6.64 -11.04 -12.61
C TYR A 142 -5.46 -11.76 -13.29
N ARG A 143 -5.74 -12.63 -14.27
CA ARG A 143 -4.70 -13.37 -15.00
C ARG A 143 -3.85 -12.46 -15.90
N LYS A 144 -4.48 -11.53 -16.60
CA LYS A 144 -3.80 -10.56 -17.48
C LYS A 144 -2.80 -9.69 -16.73
N LYS A 145 -3.11 -9.36 -15.47
CA LYS A 145 -2.23 -8.62 -14.56
C LYS A 145 -1.16 -9.48 -13.88
N ASN A 146 -1.12 -10.79 -14.15
CA ASN A 146 -0.19 -11.76 -13.54
C ASN A 146 -0.26 -11.77 -12.00
N CYS A 147 -1.46 -11.60 -11.43
CA CYS A 147 -1.65 -11.44 -10.00
C CYS A 147 -1.11 -12.60 -9.15
N THR A 148 -1.04 -13.83 -9.69
CA THR A 148 -0.45 -14.98 -9.01
C THR A 148 1.01 -14.76 -8.62
N LEU A 149 1.76 -13.93 -9.34
CA LEU A 149 3.16 -13.62 -9.02
C LEU A 149 3.30 -12.85 -7.70
N LEU A 150 2.26 -12.14 -7.26
CA LEU A 150 2.28 -11.33 -6.04
C LEU A 150 2.17 -12.17 -4.75
N LEU A 151 1.69 -13.41 -4.85
CA LEU A 151 1.55 -14.30 -3.70
C LEU A 151 2.91 -14.83 -3.22
N GLY A 152 3.90 -14.89 -4.10
CA GLY A 152 5.28 -15.30 -3.78
C GLY A 152 6.19 -14.18 -3.30
N LEU A 153 5.67 -12.94 -3.18
CA LEU A 153 6.40 -11.78 -2.66
C LEU A 153 6.35 -11.72 -1.13
#